data_AF-A0A2W6D251-F1
#
_entry.id   AF-A0A2W6D251-F1
#
_cell.length_a   1.000
_cell.length_b   1.000
_cell.length_c   1.000
_cell.angle_alpha   90.00
_cell.angle_beta   90.00
_cell.angle_gamma   90.00
#
_symmetry.space_group_name_H-M   'P 1'
#
loop_
_entity.id
_entity.type
_entity.pdbx_description
1 polymer ?
#
loop_
_entity_poly.entity_id
_entity_poly.type
_entity_poly.pdbx_seq_one_letter_code
_entity_poly.pdbx_strand_id
1 'polypeptide(L)'
;MGPLAFARGADTWQLVADVEFDKHGTSYDRRVSEIFHARGVVVEDGAFATGEISFHSAHCFHTAGANRTITARMVLATTYFRDGVRVVPAPTMVSGDWQKFIPGAQPGEVVATDHNPVIG
;
A
#
# COMPACT_ATOMS: atom_id res chain seq x y z
N MET A 1 18.88 -4.69 4.76
CA MET A 1 17.79 -4.17 5.63
C MET A 1 16.38 -4.55 5.16
N GLY A 2 16.22 -5.32 4.08
CA GLY A 2 14.89 -5.69 3.55
C GLY A 2 14.23 -4.48 2.89
N PRO A 3 14.60 -4.09 1.66
CA PRO A 3 13.96 -2.96 0.98
C PRO A 3 12.51 -3.28 0.60
N LEU A 4 11.77 -2.25 0.17
CA LEU A 4 10.53 -2.45 -0.56
C LEU A 4 10.84 -3.07 -1.93
N ALA A 5 9.95 -3.94 -2.38
CA ALA A 5 9.96 -4.51 -3.72
C ALA A 5 8.61 -4.24 -4.39
N PHE A 6 8.62 -3.91 -5.68
CA PHE A 6 7.44 -3.49 -6.43
C PHE A 6 7.25 -4.31 -7.69
N ALA A 7 6.03 -4.81 -7.93
CA ALA A 7 5.66 -5.36 -9.23
C ALA A 7 5.50 -4.22 -10.24
N ARG A 8 6.31 -4.26 -11.31
CA ARG A 8 6.32 -3.21 -12.33
C ARG A 8 5.11 -3.32 -13.24
N GLY A 9 4.35 -2.23 -13.34
CA GLY A 9 3.23 -2.07 -14.26
C GLY A 9 1.91 -1.76 -13.54
N ALA A 10 1.20 -0.74 -14.04
CA ALA A 10 -0.01 -0.22 -13.40
C ALA A 10 -1.16 -1.22 -13.34
N ASP A 11 -1.22 -2.15 -14.29
CA ASP A 11 -2.32 -3.12 -14.42
C ASP A 11 -1.97 -4.53 -13.92
N THR A 12 -0.79 -4.70 -13.31
CA THR A 12 -0.33 -6.02 -12.80
C THR A 12 -1.29 -6.62 -11.77
N TRP A 13 -2.01 -5.79 -11.02
CA TRP A 13 -3.05 -6.23 -10.09
C TRP A 13 -4.15 -7.05 -10.75
N GLN A 14 -4.46 -6.79 -12.04
CA GLN A 14 -5.51 -7.51 -12.77
C GLN A 14 -5.15 -8.99 -12.95
N LEU A 15 -3.87 -9.32 -13.02
CA LEU A 15 -3.39 -10.70 -13.18
C LEU A 15 -3.73 -11.59 -11.98
N VAL A 16 -3.99 -10.98 -10.83
CA VAL A 16 -4.19 -11.65 -9.54
C VAL A 16 -5.51 -11.25 -8.88
N ALA A 17 -6.40 -10.59 -9.61
CA ALA A 17 -7.69 -10.12 -9.08
C ALA A 17 -8.57 -11.27 -8.56
N ASP A 18 -8.45 -12.46 -9.15
CA ASP A 18 -9.22 -13.65 -8.78
C ASP A 18 -8.50 -14.54 -7.74
N VAL A 19 -7.35 -14.12 -7.21
CA VAL A 19 -6.65 -14.88 -6.17
C VAL A 19 -7.38 -14.68 -4.83
N GLU A 20 -7.88 -15.77 -4.27
CA GLU A 20 -8.56 -15.74 -2.97
C GLU A 20 -7.61 -15.30 -1.86
N PHE A 21 -8.04 -14.28 -1.10
CA PHE A 21 -7.25 -13.72 -0.01
C PHE A 21 -7.21 -14.64 1.21
N ASP A 22 -5.99 -14.98 1.64
CA ASP A 22 -5.71 -15.73 2.86
C ASP A 22 -4.98 -14.83 3.86
N LYS A 23 -5.65 -14.55 4.98
CA LYS A 23 -5.10 -13.72 6.07
C LYS A 23 -4.31 -14.51 7.12
N HIS A 24 -4.34 -15.84 7.06
CA HIS A 24 -3.80 -16.71 8.10
C HIS A 24 -2.47 -17.35 7.71
N GLY A 25 -2.33 -17.72 6.44
CA GLY A 25 -1.13 -18.34 5.90
C GLY A 25 -0.35 -17.42 4.94
N THR A 26 0.54 -18.04 4.18
CA THR A 26 1.32 -17.42 3.09
C THR A 26 0.82 -17.85 1.71
N SER A 27 -0.36 -18.48 1.64
CA SER A 27 -0.86 -19.08 0.41
C SER A 27 -1.17 -18.03 -0.66
N TYR A 28 -1.74 -16.89 -0.25
CA TYR A 28 -1.97 -15.73 -1.10
C TYR A 28 -0.67 -15.19 -1.71
N ASP A 29 0.31 -14.87 -0.86
CA ASP A 29 1.61 -14.30 -1.29
C ASP A 29 2.34 -15.24 -2.25
N ARG A 30 2.34 -16.55 -1.94
CA ARG A 30 2.94 -17.57 -2.81
C ARG A 30 2.24 -17.60 -4.16
N ARG A 31 0.91 -17.59 -4.18
CA ARG A 31 0.13 -17.66 -5.42
C ARG A 31 0.31 -16.42 -6.30
N VAL A 32 0.31 -15.23 -5.70
CA VAL A 32 0.62 -13.97 -6.40
C VAL A 32 2.02 -14.04 -7.02
N SER A 33 3.02 -14.49 -6.24
CA SER A 33 4.40 -14.62 -6.70
C SER A 33 4.54 -15.61 -7.87
N GLU A 34 3.85 -16.76 -7.79
CA GLU A 34 3.81 -17.76 -8.88
C GLU A 34 3.22 -17.19 -10.17
N ILE A 35 2.10 -16.45 -10.07
CA ILE A 35 1.44 -15.84 -11.22
C ILE A 35 2.34 -14.77 -11.84
N PHE A 36 2.93 -13.88 -11.04
CA PHE A 36 3.84 -12.85 -11.51
C PHE A 36 5.06 -13.44 -12.22
N HIS A 37 5.67 -14.47 -11.64
CA HIS A 37 6.77 -15.19 -12.28
C HIS A 37 6.34 -15.83 -13.61
N ALA A 38 5.21 -16.55 -13.63
CA ALA A 38 4.70 -17.21 -14.83
C ALA A 38 4.31 -16.23 -15.95
N ARG A 39 3.94 -15.00 -15.59
CA ARG A 39 3.57 -13.91 -16.53
C ARG A 39 4.75 -13.00 -16.88
N GLY A 40 5.94 -13.25 -16.34
CA GLY A 40 7.13 -12.42 -16.59
C GLY A 40 7.01 -11.00 -16.03
N VAL A 41 6.24 -10.81 -14.97
CA VAL A 41 6.14 -9.51 -14.27
C VAL A 41 7.48 -9.23 -13.62
N VAL A 42 8.10 -8.11 -13.99
CA VAL A 42 9.35 -7.65 -13.39
C VAL A 42 9.07 -7.14 -11.99
N VAL A 43 9.81 -7.64 -11.00
CA VAL A 43 9.79 -7.12 -9.62
C VAL A 43 11.07 -6.31 -9.42
N GLU A 44 10.90 -5.04 -9.03
CA GLU A 44 11.99 -4.13 -8.70
C GLU A 44 12.21 -4.12 -7.19
N ASP A 45 13.35 -4.63 -6.71
CA ASP A 45 13.69 -4.77 -5.29
C ASP A 45 14.99 -4.05 -4.90
N GLY A 46 15.36 -3.02 -5.67
CA GLY A 46 16.52 -2.18 -5.44
C GLY A 46 16.57 -1.57 -4.02
N ALA A 47 17.78 -1.43 -3.49
CA ALA A 47 18.00 -0.77 -2.21
C ALA A 47 17.76 0.74 -2.31
N PHE A 48 17.28 1.33 -1.21
CA PHE A 48 17.14 2.77 -1.07
C PHE A 48 18.31 3.32 -0.26
N ALA A 49 18.94 4.38 -0.75
CA ALA A 49 19.84 5.21 0.03
C ALA A 49 19.05 6.12 0.99
N THR A 50 19.73 6.65 2.02
CA THR A 50 19.11 7.60 2.94
C THR A 50 18.62 8.84 2.19
N GLY A 51 17.34 9.17 2.34
CA GLY A 51 16.71 10.30 1.68
C GLY A 51 16.09 9.97 0.32
N GLU A 52 16.28 8.77 -0.22
CA GLU A 52 15.56 8.33 -1.42
C GLU A 52 14.09 8.04 -1.12
N ILE A 53 13.24 8.34 -2.10
CA ILE A 53 11.78 8.26 -1.99
C ILE A 53 11.27 7.42 -3.16
N SER A 54 10.28 6.57 -2.89
CA SER A 54 9.46 5.94 -3.93
C SER A 54 8.02 6.41 -3.84
N PHE A 55 7.36 6.42 -4.99
CA PHE A 55 5.93 6.61 -5.11
C PHE A 55 5.34 5.35 -5.75
N HIS A 56 4.24 4.86 -5.20
CA HIS A 56 3.52 3.73 -5.76
C HIS A 56 2.02 3.97 -5.62
N SER A 57 1.27 3.50 -6.62
CA SER A 57 -0.19 3.54 -6.60
C SER A 57 -0.73 2.61 -5.51
N ALA A 58 -1.93 2.89 -5.00
CA ALA A 58 -2.66 1.97 -4.12
C ALA A 58 -2.92 0.60 -4.77
N HIS A 59 -2.90 0.52 -6.11
CA HIS A 59 -3.01 -0.74 -6.86
C HIS A 59 -1.65 -1.38 -7.19
N CYS A 60 -0.53 -0.77 -6.82
CA CYS A 60 0.78 -1.36 -7.04
C CYS A 60 1.03 -2.47 -6.02
N PHE A 61 1.18 -3.69 -6.49
CA PHE A 61 1.63 -4.80 -5.66
C PHE A 61 3.06 -4.53 -5.19
N HIS A 62 3.25 -4.59 -3.88
CA HIS A 62 4.54 -4.38 -3.25
C HIS A 62 4.68 -5.23 -2.00
N THR A 63 5.94 -5.51 -1.63
CA THR A 63 6.28 -6.25 -0.42
C THR A 63 7.55 -5.68 0.20
N ALA A 64 7.90 -6.13 1.39
CA ALA A 64 9.16 -5.79 2.04
C ALA A 64 9.86 -7.07 2.50
N GLY A 65 11.12 -7.23 2.12
CA GLY A 65 11.94 -8.35 2.59
C GLY A 65 12.24 -8.26 4.10
N ALA A 66 12.64 -9.39 4.69
CA ALA A 66 13.08 -9.43 6.08
C ALA A 66 14.34 -8.59 6.32
N ASN A 67 14.40 -7.89 7.46
CA ASN A 67 15.63 -7.24 7.90
C ASN A 67 16.59 -8.26 8.53
N ARG A 68 17.61 -8.67 7.78
CA ARG A 68 18.64 -9.62 8.23
C ARG A 68 19.87 -8.95 8.87
N THR A 69 19.73 -7.71 9.33
CA THR A 69 20.80 -6.93 9.95
C THR A 69 20.49 -6.64 11.42
N ILE A 70 21.47 -6.15 12.17
CA ILE A 70 21.28 -5.75 13.58
C ILE A 70 20.79 -4.30 13.75
N THR A 71 20.65 -3.56 12.65
CA THR A 71 20.25 -2.16 12.66
C THR A 71 18.79 -2.04 12.26
N ALA A 72 18.02 -1.24 12.99
CA ALA A 72 16.61 -1.00 12.68
C ALA A 72 16.43 -0.31 11.32
N ARG A 73 15.45 -0.76 10.54
CA ARG A 73 15.02 -0.08 9.32
C ARG A 73 13.98 0.97 9.68
N MET A 74 14.30 2.24 9.49
CA MET A 74 13.39 3.37 9.74
C MET A 74 12.88 3.93 8.42
N VAL A 75 11.56 4.06 8.30
CA VAL A 75 10.88 4.59 7.11
C VAL A 75 9.73 5.49 7.52
N LEU A 76 9.45 6.51 6.72
CA LEU A 76 8.24 7.31 6.80
C LEU A 76 7.39 7.01 5.57
N ALA A 77 6.11 6.69 5.76
CA ALA A 77 5.15 6.51 4.69
C ALA A 77 4.06 7.59 4.80
N THR A 78 3.70 8.16 3.65
CA THR A 78 2.64 9.16 3.55
C THR A 78 1.74 8.79 2.38
N THR A 79 0.44 8.71 2.65
CA THR A 79 -0.57 8.42 1.63
C THR A 79 -1.19 9.71 1.13
N TYR A 80 -1.09 9.95 -0.17
CA TYR A 80 -1.81 11.02 -0.84
C TYR A 80 -3.06 10.44 -1.51
N PHE A 81 -4.17 11.17 -1.41
CA PHE A 81 -5.41 10.85 -2.11
C PHE A 81 -5.95 12.12 -2.75
N ARG A 82 -6.87 11.94 -3.71
CA ARG A 82 -7.41 13.05 -4.50
C ARG A 82 -8.16 14.05 -3.61
N ASP A 83 -7.98 15.33 -3.88
CA ASP A 83 -8.80 16.39 -3.29
C ASP A 83 -10.31 16.16 -3.56
N GLY A 84 -11.15 16.54 -2.60
CA GLY A 84 -12.60 16.36 -2.65
C GLY A 84 -13.10 14.95 -2.36
N VAL A 85 -12.21 13.99 -2.03
CA VAL A 85 -12.61 12.66 -1.56
C VAL A 85 -13.42 12.78 -0.26
N ARG A 86 -14.46 11.95 -0.15
CA ARG A 86 -15.35 11.93 1.01
C ARG A 86 -15.16 10.66 1.83
N VAL A 87 -15.39 10.77 3.13
CA VAL A 87 -15.54 9.60 4.00
C VAL A 87 -16.75 8.79 3.50
N VAL A 88 -16.64 7.46 3.51
CA VAL A 88 -17.78 6.60 3.18
C VAL A 88 -18.98 6.96 4.07
N PRO A 89 -20.22 7.08 3.52
CA PRO A 89 -21.36 7.59 4.30
C PRO A 89 -21.78 6.71 5.47
N ALA A 90 -21.52 5.40 5.39
CA ALA A 90 -21.79 4.43 6.43
C ALA A 90 -20.57 3.52 6.61
N PRO A 91 -19.57 3.94 7.41
CA PRO A 91 -18.41 3.11 7.70
C PRO A 91 -18.85 1.79 8.33
N THR A 92 -18.20 0.71 7.92
CA THR A 92 -18.48 -0.64 8.43
C THR A 92 -17.30 -1.15 9.23
N MET A 93 -17.39 -2.36 9.78
CA MET A 93 -16.25 -3.03 10.40
C MET A 93 -15.05 -3.17 9.43
N VAL A 94 -15.28 -3.25 8.12
CA VAL A 94 -14.22 -3.31 7.11
C VAL A 94 -13.47 -2.00 6.97
N SER A 95 -14.10 -0.87 7.33
CA SER A 95 -13.46 0.45 7.34
C SER A 95 -12.41 0.59 8.45
N GLY A 96 -12.40 -0.33 9.43
CA GLY A 96 -11.47 -0.31 10.56
C GLY A 96 -11.50 1.01 11.34
N ASP A 97 -10.36 1.34 11.95
CA ASP A 97 -10.20 2.58 12.73
C ASP A 97 -9.88 3.79 11.83
N TRP A 98 -10.70 4.02 10.80
CA TRP A 98 -10.47 5.07 9.79
C TRP A 98 -10.25 6.47 10.39
N GLN A 99 -10.88 6.75 11.54
CA GLN A 99 -10.74 8.02 12.29
C GLN A 99 -9.30 8.30 12.74
N LYS A 100 -8.45 7.27 12.90
CA LYS A 100 -7.03 7.45 13.21
C LYS A 100 -6.24 8.06 12.05
N PHE A 101 -6.69 7.84 10.81
CA PHE A 101 -6.00 8.28 9.59
C PHE A 101 -6.57 9.59 9.04
N ILE A 102 -7.87 9.82 9.25
CA ILE A 102 -8.56 11.05 8.82
C ILE A 102 -9.34 11.70 9.98
N PRO A 103 -8.67 12.11 11.07
CA PRO A 103 -9.33 12.60 12.27
C PRO A 103 -10.08 13.90 12.01
N GLY A 104 -11.24 14.05 12.65
CA GLY A 104 -12.08 15.24 12.57
C GLY A 104 -13.15 15.22 11.46
N ALA A 105 -12.98 14.40 10.41
CA ALA A 105 -13.99 14.26 9.36
C ALA A 105 -15.15 13.34 9.81
N GLN A 106 -16.38 13.63 9.40
CA GLN A 106 -17.55 12.78 9.62
C GLN A 106 -17.89 11.95 8.36
N PRO A 107 -18.63 10.83 8.51
CA PRO A 107 -19.15 10.07 7.38
C PRO A 107 -19.88 10.96 6.35
N GLY A 108 -19.51 10.82 5.07
CA GLY A 108 -20.06 11.60 3.96
C GLY A 108 -19.43 13.00 3.75
N GLU A 109 -18.64 13.50 4.70
CA GLU A 109 -17.94 14.78 4.56
C GLU A 109 -16.70 14.66 3.69
N VAL A 110 -16.29 15.78 3.10
CA VAL A 110 -15.01 15.88 2.39
C VAL A 110 -13.89 15.77 3.42
N VAL A 111 -12.86 14.98 3.08
CA VAL A 111 -11.66 14.86 3.90
C VAL A 111 -10.80 16.11 3.68
N ALA A 112 -11.05 17.14 4.47
CA ALA A 112 -10.28 18.37 4.52
C ALA A 112 -10.19 18.84 5.98
N THR A 113 -9.21 18.31 6.72
CA THR A 113 -9.02 18.58 8.15
C THR A 113 -7.58 19.06 8.39
N ASP A 114 -7.29 19.56 9.58
CA ASP A 114 -5.94 20.04 9.95
C ASP A 114 -4.87 18.95 9.77
N HIS A 115 -5.24 17.68 9.96
CA HIS A 115 -4.35 16.52 9.79
C HIS A 115 -4.37 15.93 8.37
N ASN A 116 -5.30 16.39 7.52
CA ASN A 116 -5.41 15.98 6.13
C ASN A 116 -5.61 17.23 5.23
N PRO A 117 -4.60 18.13 5.17
CA PRO A 117 -4.72 19.37 4.43
C PRO A 117 -4.60 19.13 2.91
N VAL A 118 -5.20 20.02 2.14
CA VAL A 118 -4.94 20.11 0.69
C VAL A 118 -3.51 20.62 0.47
N ILE A 119 -2.80 19.97 -0.45
CA ILE A 119 -1.42 20.34 -0.82
C ILE A 119 -1.49 21.22 -2.06
N GLY A 120 -0.84 22.38 -2.02
CA GLY A 120 -0.76 23.37 -3.10
C GLY A 120 0.64 23.53 -3.67
#